data_AF-A0AB38G4N4-F1
#
_entry.id   AF-A0AB38G4N4-F1
#
_cell.length_a   1.000
_cell.length_b   1.000
_cell.length_c   1.000
_cell.angle_alpha   90.00
_cell.angle_beta   90.00
_cell.angle_gamma   90.00
#
_symmetry.space_group_name_H-M   'P 1'
#
loop_
_entity.id
_entity.type
_entity.pdbx_description
1 polymer ?
#
loop_
_entity_poly.entity_id
_entity_poly.type
_entity_poly.pdbx_seq_one_letter_code
_entity_poly.pdbx_strand_id
1 'polypeptide(L)'
;MILSGVKQGEYITTVIIFPIIFSLLASILIPILMQIKDMERWIYLVAISLTSLVLILLNLLIAFVAKNQTQITVCSLTLVLIASFLPIFSEFAKSVRTVMEYSFIGANAKYFKELSDYQLTDKTIFVLLGWIVLTSIAFYFAYQKNRKID
;
A
#
# COMPACT_ATOMS: atom_id res chain seq x y z
N MET A 1 -13.13 17.69 -10.09
CA MET A 1 -14.58 17.60 -9.78
C MET A 1 -14.79 18.09 -8.37
N ILE A 2 -15.36 19.29 -8.23
CA ILE A 2 -15.85 19.89 -6.98
C ILE A 2 -17.38 19.82 -7.08
N LEU A 3 -17.96 18.62 -6.99
CA LEU A 3 -19.41 18.41 -7.21
C LEU A 3 -20.09 17.59 -6.11
N SER A 4 -19.49 17.53 -4.94
CA SER A 4 -20.24 17.26 -3.72
C SER A 4 -19.74 18.25 -2.70
N GLY A 5 -20.66 19.03 -2.10
CA GLY A 5 -20.39 20.05 -1.09
C GLY A 5 -19.86 19.45 0.22
N VAL A 6 -18.74 18.76 0.10
CA VAL A 6 -17.98 18.07 1.14
C VAL A 6 -16.65 18.78 1.16
N LYS A 7 -16.28 19.37 2.30
CA LYS A 7 -15.02 20.12 2.40
C LYS A 7 -13.87 19.20 1.96
N GLN A 8 -12.86 19.71 1.23
CA GLN A 8 -11.68 18.91 0.80
C GLN A 8 -11.10 18.05 1.95
N GLY A 9 -11.20 18.51 3.20
CA GLY A 9 -10.81 17.75 4.40
C GLY A 9 -11.67 16.51 4.70
N GLU A 10 -12.98 16.54 4.47
CA GLU A 10 -13.89 15.41 4.70
C GLU A 10 -13.69 14.29 3.65
N TYR A 11 -13.35 14.66 2.42
CA TYR A 11 -12.95 13.72 1.38
C TYR A 11 -11.65 12.99 1.75
N ILE A 12 -10.60 13.72 2.13
CA ILE A 12 -9.33 13.14 2.57
C ILE A 12 -9.55 12.23 3.79
N THR A 13 -10.38 12.65 4.73
CA THR A 13 -10.71 11.87 5.94
C THR A 13 -11.39 10.55 5.58
N THR A 14 -12.39 10.57 4.68
CA THR A 14 -13.10 9.34 4.26
C THR A 14 -12.21 8.41 3.45
N VAL A 15 -11.39 8.96 2.55
CA VAL A 15 -10.45 8.23 1.70
C VAL A 15 -9.34 7.56 2.51
N ILE A 16 -9.02 8.05 3.71
CA ILE A 16 -8.02 7.43 4.60
C ILE A 16 -8.69 6.45 5.57
N ILE A 17 -9.80 6.83 6.21
CA ILE A 17 -10.46 6.00 7.23
C ILE A 17 -10.99 4.69 6.63
N PHE A 18 -11.65 4.76 5.46
CA PHE A 18 -12.30 3.58 4.88
C PHE A 18 -11.29 2.47 4.52
N PRO A 19 -10.17 2.75 3.82
CA PRO A 19 -9.14 1.74 3.57
C PRO A 19 -8.47 1.20 4.83
N ILE A 20 -8.30 2.01 5.88
CA ILE A 20 -7.73 1.55 7.14
C ILE A 20 -8.63 0.49 7.78
N ILE A 21 -9.93 0.78 7.94
CA ILE A 21 -10.90 -0.17 8.51
C ILE A 21 -10.93 -1.45 7.65
N PHE A 22 -11.00 -1.30 6.33
CA PHE A 22 -11.01 -2.45 5.42
C PHE A 22 -9.71 -3.26 5.50
N SER A 23 -8.54 -2.63 5.61
CA SER A 23 -7.25 -3.30 5.75
C SER A 23 -7.14 -4.08 7.07
N LEU A 24 -7.67 -3.53 8.17
CA LEU A 24 -7.71 -4.22 9.46
C LEU A 24 -8.62 -5.44 9.39
N LEU A 25 -9.81 -5.32 8.81
CA LEU A 25 -10.70 -6.46 8.58
C LEU A 25 -10.04 -7.53 7.71
N ALA A 26 -9.43 -7.14 6.59
CA ALA A 26 -8.73 -8.05 5.69
C ALA A 26 -7.57 -8.77 6.40
N SER A 27 -6.83 -8.07 7.26
CA SER A 27 -5.74 -8.65 8.04
C SER A 27 -6.22 -9.73 9.03
N ILE A 28 -7.44 -9.62 9.55
CA ILE A 28 -7.98 -10.66 10.44
C ILE A 28 -8.55 -11.83 9.62
N LEU A 29 -9.23 -11.52 8.52
CA LEU A 29 -9.93 -12.51 7.71
C LEU A 29 -8.98 -13.40 6.88
N ILE A 30 -7.97 -12.83 6.24
CA ILE A 30 -7.07 -13.57 5.34
C ILE A 30 -6.40 -14.77 6.03
N PRO A 31 -5.78 -14.65 7.22
CA PRO A 31 -5.18 -15.78 7.92
C PRO A 31 -6.18 -16.87 8.29
N ILE A 32 -7.42 -16.49 8.64
CA ILE A 32 -8.49 -17.44 8.99
C ILE A 32 -8.92 -18.22 7.75
N LEU A 33 -9.10 -17.54 6.62
CA LEU A 33 -9.47 -18.16 5.34
C LEU A 33 -8.37 -19.10 4.82
N MET A 34 -7.11 -18.73 5.01
CA MET A 34 -5.95 -19.51 4.58
C MET A 34 -5.54 -20.61 5.58
N GLN A 35 -6.18 -20.70 6.75
CA GLN A 35 -5.88 -21.67 7.81
C GLN A 35 -4.39 -21.75 8.22
N ILE A 36 -3.69 -20.61 8.25
CA ILE A 36 -2.26 -20.56 8.55
C ILE A 36 -2.05 -20.72 10.06
N LYS A 37 -1.52 -21.87 10.49
CA LYS A 37 -1.32 -22.20 11.92
C LYS A 37 -0.06 -21.59 12.52
N ASP A 38 1.03 -21.54 11.76
CA ASP A 38 2.35 -21.12 12.24
C ASP A 38 2.62 -19.62 12.04
N MET A 39 1.56 -18.80 12.10
CA MET A 39 1.63 -17.38 11.79
C MET A 39 1.98 -16.55 13.02
N GLU A 40 3.10 -15.83 12.99
CA GLU A 40 3.36 -14.76 13.96
C GLU A 40 2.44 -13.55 13.69
N ARG A 41 1.28 -13.56 14.36
CA ARG A 41 0.20 -12.59 14.14
C ARG A 41 0.63 -11.14 14.29
N TRP A 42 1.53 -10.84 15.23
CA TRP A 42 2.03 -9.48 15.44
C TRP A 42 2.88 -8.97 14.27
N ILE A 43 3.83 -9.79 13.80
CA ILE A 43 4.69 -9.44 12.66
C ILE A 43 3.86 -9.23 11.39
N TYR A 44 2.90 -10.13 11.16
CA TYR A 44 1.95 -10.00 10.06
C TYR A 44 1.15 -8.70 10.10
N LEU A 45 0.54 -8.39 11.26
CA LEU A 45 -0.26 -7.19 11.43
C LEU A 45 0.56 -5.92 11.15
N VAL A 46 1.82 -5.89 11.57
CA VAL A 46 2.73 -4.77 11.28
C VAL A 46 3.03 -4.69 9.79
N ALA A 47 3.45 -5.79 9.15
CA ALA A 47 3.81 -5.82 7.73
C ALA A 47 2.63 -5.39 6.84
N ILE A 48 1.44 -5.91 7.10
CA ILE A 48 0.25 -5.60 6.31
C ILE A 48 -0.22 -4.17 6.54
N SER A 49 -0.20 -3.68 7.78
CA SER A 49 -0.60 -2.31 8.09
C SER A 49 0.31 -1.30 7.40
N LEU A 50 1.63 -1.51 7.48
CA LEU A 50 2.59 -0.62 6.83
C LEU A 50 2.43 -0.66 5.29
N THR A 51 2.20 -1.84 4.72
CA THR A 51 1.97 -1.98 3.27
C THR A 51 0.69 -1.26 2.84
N SER A 52 -0.38 -1.39 3.62
CA SER A 52 -1.64 -0.67 3.37
C SER A 52 -1.46 0.84 3.48
N LEU A 53 -0.67 1.34 4.43
CA LEU A 53 -0.35 2.77 4.53
C LEU A 53 0.35 3.29 3.26
N VAL A 54 1.35 2.58 2.74
CA VAL A 54 2.01 2.97 1.48
C VAL A 54 1.02 2.97 0.32
N LEU A 55 0.15 1.95 0.23
CA LEU A 55 -0.86 1.88 -0.82
C LEU A 55 -1.85 3.05 -0.76
N ILE A 56 -2.27 3.46 0.44
CA ILE A 56 -3.14 4.64 0.63
C ILE A 56 -2.41 5.91 0.19
N LEU A 57 -1.15 6.10 0.56
CA LEU A 57 -0.35 7.26 0.15
C LEU A 57 -0.16 7.31 -1.37
N LEU A 58 0.08 6.16 -2.02
CA LEU A 58 0.17 6.07 -3.48
C LEU A 58 -1.16 6.40 -4.16
N ASN A 59 -2.29 5.89 -3.65
CA ASN A 59 -3.62 6.22 -4.17
C ASN A 59 -3.95 7.69 -3.99
N LEU A 60 -3.54 8.30 -2.88
CA LEU A 60 -3.66 9.75 -2.68
C LEU A 60 -2.82 10.51 -3.70
N LEU A 61 -1.56 10.13 -3.93
CA LEU A 61 -0.72 10.74 -4.97
C LEU A 61 -1.37 10.66 -6.35
N ILE A 62 -1.94 9.50 -6.71
CA ILE A 62 -2.72 9.33 -7.95
C ILE A 62 -3.91 10.31 -7.97
N ALA A 63 -4.64 10.44 -6.86
CA ALA A 63 -5.78 11.36 -6.75
C ALA A 63 -5.38 12.83 -6.96
N PHE A 64 -4.17 13.23 -6.55
CA PHE A 64 -3.65 14.58 -6.79
C PHE A 64 -3.24 14.83 -8.25
N VAL A 65 -2.77 13.80 -8.96
CA VAL A 65 -2.30 13.93 -10.36
C VAL A 65 -3.44 13.72 -11.38
N ALA A 66 -4.43 12.91 -11.03
CA ALA A 66 -5.54 12.57 -11.91
C ALA A 66 -6.53 13.75 -12.08
N LYS A 67 -7.05 13.90 -13.29
CA LYS A 67 -7.97 14.98 -13.66
C LYS A 67 -9.43 14.70 -13.24
N ASN A 68 -9.79 13.43 -13.12
CA ASN A 68 -11.15 12.99 -12.80
C ASN A 68 -11.16 11.64 -12.07
N GLN A 69 -12.32 11.29 -11.50
CA GLN A 69 -12.50 10.09 -10.70
C GLN A 69 -12.23 8.79 -11.47
N THR A 70 -12.61 8.72 -12.75
CA THR A 70 -12.33 7.54 -13.60
C THR A 70 -10.83 7.29 -13.74
N GLN A 71 -10.04 8.34 -13.94
CA GLN A 71 -8.59 8.22 -14.05
C GLN A 71 -7.96 7.74 -12.73
N ILE A 72 -8.46 8.18 -11.58
CA ILE A 72 -8.01 7.69 -10.26
C ILE A 72 -8.22 6.18 -10.18
N THR A 73 -9.44 5.72 -10.45
CA THR A 73 -9.79 4.30 -10.36
C THR A 73 -8.96 3.45 -11.31
N VAL A 74 -8.80 3.86 -12.57
CA VAL A 74 -8.00 3.11 -13.55
C VAL A 74 -6.55 3.00 -13.10
N CYS A 75 -5.92 4.12 -12.70
CA CYS A 75 -4.53 4.11 -12.24
C CYS A 75 -4.34 3.27 -10.97
N SER A 76 -5.25 3.38 -9.98
CA SER A 76 -5.22 2.57 -8.77
C SER A 76 -5.39 1.08 -9.06
N LEU A 77 -6.30 0.70 -9.96
CA LEU A 77 -6.48 -0.68 -10.37
C LEU A 77 -5.24 -1.23 -11.08
N THR A 78 -4.65 -0.46 -11.99
CA THR A 78 -3.39 -0.86 -12.65
C THR A 78 -2.28 -1.10 -11.63
N LEU A 79 -2.15 -0.22 -10.63
CA LEU A 79 -1.16 -0.37 -9.56
C LEU A 79 -1.39 -1.65 -8.75
N VAL A 80 -2.63 -1.92 -8.33
CA VAL A 80 -2.99 -3.14 -7.58
C VAL A 80 -2.79 -4.40 -8.42
N LEU A 81 -3.09 -4.34 -9.72
CA LEU A 81 -2.89 -5.45 -10.65
C LEU A 81 -1.40 -5.81 -10.76
N ILE A 82 -0.55 -4.81 -11.01
CA ILE A 82 0.90 -5.00 -11.09
C ILE A 82 1.43 -5.58 -9.77
N ALA A 83 0.99 -5.02 -8.64
CA ALA A 83 1.37 -5.53 -7.33
C ALA A 83 0.93 -6.99 -7.13
N SER A 84 -0.29 -7.36 -7.52
CA SER A 84 -0.80 -8.73 -7.37
C SER A 84 -0.01 -9.76 -8.18
N PHE A 85 0.46 -9.40 -9.38
CA PHE A 85 1.22 -10.30 -10.24
C PHE A 85 2.73 -10.34 -9.94
N LEU A 86 3.27 -9.29 -9.31
CA LEU A 86 4.71 -9.18 -9.07
C LEU A 86 5.29 -10.36 -8.26
N PRO A 87 4.66 -10.86 -7.18
CA PRO A 87 5.12 -12.07 -6.47
C PRO A 87 5.15 -13.30 -7.37
N ILE A 88 4.14 -13.48 -8.23
CA ILE A 88 4.04 -14.63 -9.14
C ILE A 88 5.24 -14.62 -10.11
N PHE A 89 5.52 -13.48 -10.73
CA PHE A 89 6.67 -13.35 -11.64
C PHE A 89 8.02 -13.45 -10.92
N SER A 90 8.07 -13.09 -9.64
CA SER A 90 9.30 -13.16 -8.84
C SER A 90 9.83 -14.57 -8.64
N GLU A 91 8.96 -15.58 -8.73
CA GLU A 91 9.35 -17.00 -8.65
C GLU A 91 10.11 -17.47 -9.90
N PHE A 92 9.88 -16.83 -11.06
CA PHE A 92 10.47 -17.26 -12.34
C PHE A 92 11.77 -16.53 -12.68
N ALA A 93 12.04 -15.35 -12.12
CA ALA A 93 13.19 -14.54 -12.48
C ALA A 93 13.83 -13.82 -11.28
N LYS A 94 15.14 -14.01 -11.09
CA LYS A 94 15.91 -13.37 -10.00
C LYS A 94 15.88 -11.84 -10.07
N SER A 95 15.86 -11.27 -11.27
CA SER A 95 15.73 -9.81 -11.46
C SER A 95 14.38 -9.31 -10.93
N VAL A 96 13.29 -10.03 -11.22
CA VAL A 96 11.94 -9.67 -10.74
C VAL A 96 11.83 -9.87 -9.23
N ARG A 97 12.48 -10.91 -8.68
CA ARG A 97 12.61 -11.07 -7.22
C ARG A 97 13.27 -9.88 -6.54
N THR A 98 14.33 -9.36 -7.13
CA THR A 98 14.99 -8.14 -6.62
C THR A 98 14.01 -6.96 -6.66
N VAL A 99 13.28 -6.76 -7.76
CA VAL A 99 12.25 -5.71 -7.87
C VAL A 99 11.15 -5.88 -6.82
N MET A 100 10.70 -7.11 -6.58
CA MET A 100 9.69 -7.45 -5.59
C MET A 100 10.17 -7.13 -4.17
N GLU A 101 11.41 -7.49 -3.81
CA GLU A 101 12.01 -7.16 -2.50
C GLU A 101 12.15 -5.65 -2.26
N TYR A 102 12.34 -4.85 -3.32
CA TYR A 102 12.38 -3.38 -3.25
C TYR A 102 11.01 -2.69 -3.41
N SER A 103 9.95 -3.47 -3.66
CA SER A 103 8.59 -2.94 -3.83
C SER A 103 7.87 -2.76 -2.50
N PHE A 104 6.81 -1.95 -2.51
CA PHE A 104 5.96 -1.76 -1.33
C PHE A 104 5.19 -3.02 -0.89
N ILE A 105 5.16 -4.09 -1.69
CA ILE A 105 4.54 -5.37 -1.31
C ILE A 105 5.56 -6.44 -0.92
N GLY A 106 6.86 -6.14 -1.03
CA GLY A 106 7.93 -7.10 -0.81
C GLY A 106 7.90 -7.71 0.58
N ALA A 107 7.64 -6.90 1.61
CA ALA A 107 7.52 -7.36 2.99
C ALA A 107 6.37 -8.37 3.17
N ASN A 108 5.19 -8.08 2.61
CA ASN A 108 4.05 -8.99 2.67
C ASN A 108 4.31 -10.28 1.89
N ALA A 109 4.84 -10.17 0.67
CA ALA A 109 5.14 -11.33 -0.17
C ALA A 109 6.18 -12.25 0.49
N LYS A 110 7.22 -11.67 1.08
CA LYS A 110 8.26 -12.41 1.81
C LYS A 110 7.73 -13.00 3.12
N TYR A 111 6.90 -12.26 3.86
CA TYR A 111 6.20 -12.77 5.04
C TYR A 111 5.38 -14.02 4.72
N PHE A 112 4.57 -14.01 3.67
CA PHE A 112 3.78 -15.20 3.31
C PHE A 112 4.62 -16.38 2.83
N LYS A 113 5.86 -16.14 2.39
CA LYS A 113 6.79 -17.18 1.96
C LYS A 113 7.54 -17.82 3.14
N GLU A 114 7.93 -17.03 4.13
CA GLU A 114 8.77 -17.45 5.26
C GLU A 114 7.98 -17.65 6.57
N LEU A 115 6.77 -17.08 6.66
CA LEU A 115 5.86 -17.14 7.80
C LEU A 115 6.55 -16.86 9.13
N SER A 116 6.76 -17.88 9.96
CA SER A 116 7.35 -17.78 11.31
C SER A 116 8.83 -17.38 11.27
N ASP A 117 9.53 -17.68 10.18
CA ASP A 117 10.96 -17.36 10.04
C ASP A 117 11.18 -15.89 9.62
N TYR A 118 10.13 -15.17 9.24
CA TYR A 118 10.23 -13.78 8.81
C TYR A 118 10.43 -12.84 10.00
N GLN A 119 11.48 -12.02 9.95
CA GLN A 119 11.80 -11.05 10.98
C GLN A 119 11.44 -9.62 10.59
N LEU A 120 11.01 -8.81 11.56
CA LEU A 120 10.76 -7.37 11.35
C LEU A 120 12.04 -6.56 11.04
N THR A 121 13.21 -7.14 11.32
CA THR A 121 14.52 -6.61 10.95
C THR A 121 14.93 -6.96 9.51
N ASP A 122 14.06 -7.60 8.73
CA ASP A 122 14.35 -7.89 7.34
C ASP A 122 14.47 -6.60 6.52
N LYS A 123 15.35 -6.63 5.51
CA LYS A 123 15.55 -5.55 4.55
C LYS A 123 14.22 -5.07 3.94
N THR A 124 13.27 -5.96 3.70
CA THR A 124 11.96 -5.59 3.11
C THR A 124 11.16 -4.64 4.00
N ILE A 125 11.30 -4.70 5.33
CA ILE A 125 10.67 -3.72 6.24
C ILE A 125 11.34 -2.35 6.12
N PHE A 126 12.68 -2.30 6.06
CA PHE A 126 13.40 -1.03 5.89
C PHE A 126 13.08 -0.37 4.54
N VAL A 127 12.99 -1.15 3.47
CA VAL A 127 12.52 -0.69 2.16
C VAL A 127 11.12 -0.09 2.27
N LEU A 128 10.23 -0.76 2.98
CA LEU A 128 8.85 -0.35 3.14
C LEU A 128 8.72 0.95 3.95
N LEU A 129 9.51 1.10 5.02
CA LEU A 129 9.66 2.37 5.75
C LEU A 129 10.19 3.48 4.83
N GLY A 130 11.17 3.16 3.97
CA GLY A 130 11.66 4.07 2.94
C GLY A 130 10.56 4.54 1.98
N TRP A 131 9.68 3.63 1.54
CA TRP A 131 8.51 3.96 0.73
C TRP A 131 7.53 4.87 1.47
N ILE A 132 7.29 4.67 2.76
CA ILE A 132 6.43 5.55 3.57
C ILE A 132 7.00 6.97 3.58
N VAL A 133 8.31 7.12 3.86
CA VAL A 133 8.98 8.42 3.87
C VAL A 133 8.92 9.07 2.48
N LEU A 134 9.26 8.33 1.43
CA LEU A 134 9.26 8.83 0.06
C LEU A 134 7.87 9.32 -0.38
N THR A 135 6.84 8.50 -0.13
CA THR A 135 5.46 8.82 -0.52
C THR A 135 4.86 9.94 0.33
N SER A 136 5.21 10.02 1.62
CA SER A 136 4.82 11.14 2.48
C SER A 136 5.44 12.46 2.02
N ILE A 137 6.71 12.46 1.66
CA ILE A 137 7.40 13.64 1.10
C ILE A 137 6.75 14.05 -0.22
N ALA A 138 6.55 13.10 -1.14
CA ALA A 138 5.89 13.36 -2.41
C ALA A 138 4.47 13.92 -2.21
N PHE A 139 3.73 13.38 -1.24
CA PHE A 139 2.39 13.84 -0.90
C PHE A 139 2.42 15.27 -0.36
N TYR A 140 3.37 15.59 0.53
CA TYR A 140 3.58 16.94 1.05
C TYR A 140 3.87 17.94 -0.08
N PHE A 141 4.74 17.58 -1.03
CA PHE A 141 5.02 18.41 -2.20
C PHE A 141 3.80 18.58 -3.12
N ALA A 142 3.06 17.51 -3.39
CA ALA A 142 1.86 17.56 -4.20
C ALA A 142 0.78 18.45 -3.57
N TYR A 143 0.60 18.34 -2.25
CA TYR A 143 -0.31 19.17 -1.48
C TYR A 143 0.10 20.66 -1.52
N GLN A 144 1.37 20.96 -1.27
CA GLN A 144 1.89 22.33 -1.36
C GLN A 144 1.75 22.93 -2.75
N LYS A 145 1.96 22.15 -3.81
CA LYS A 145 1.82 22.62 -5.19
C LYS A 145 0.37 22.95 -5.55
N ASN A 146 -0.59 22.14 -5.10
CA ASN A 146 -2.00 22.43 -5.31
C ASN A 146 -2.48 23.67 -4.53
N ARG A 147 -1.95 23.89 -3.31
CA ARG A 147 -2.32 25.06 -2.49
C ARG A 147 -1.82 26.41 -3.01
N LYS A 148 -0.93 26.43 -4.01
CA LYS A 148 -0.42 27.65 -4.68
C LYS A 148 -1.20 28.03 -5.94
N ILE A 149 -2.16 27.20 -6.34
CA ILE A 149 -2.97 27.38 -7.55
C ILE A 149 -4.38 27.92 -7.20
N ASP A 150 -4.79 27.81 -5.93
CA ASP A 150 -5.89 28.57 -5.33
C ASP A 150 -5.39 29.94 -4.82
#